data_AF-A0A7C2LUT3-F1
#
_entry.id   AF-A0A7C2LUT3-F1
#
_cell.length_a   1.000
_cell.length_b   1.000
_cell.length_c   1.000
_cell.angle_alpha   90.00
_cell.angle_beta   90.00
_cell.angle_gamma   90.00
#
_symmetry.space_group_name_H-M   'P 1'
#
loop_
_entity.id
_entity.type
_entity.pdbx_description
1 polymer ?
#
loop_
_entity_poly.entity_id
_entity_poly.type
_entity_poly.pdbx_seq_one_letter_code
_entity_poly.pdbx_strand_id
1 'polypeptide(L)'
;MYDIMENWSARNNQVRLFNGESCAHNYGGSLEEDRLRWVRFMVEECERRGIPWNYYDFSEEGCKVYDLQTGLWDEHLMSALFGA
;
A
#
# COMPACT_ATOMS: atom_id res chain seq x y z
N MET A 1 -12.86 -2.47 5.45
CA MET A 1 -12.08 -3.73 5.30
C MET A 1 -11.25 -3.99 6.54
N TYR A 2 -10.39 -3.05 6.95
CA TYR A 2 -9.55 -3.18 8.14
C TYR A 2 -10.30 -3.53 9.42
N ASP A 3 -11.46 -2.91 9.68
CA ASP A 3 -12.26 -3.23 10.88
C ASP A 3 -12.73 -4.69 10.90
N ILE A 4 -12.99 -5.30 9.74
CA ILE A 4 -13.37 -6.72 9.65
C ILE A 4 -12.18 -7.60 10.05
N MET A 5 -10.98 -7.25 9.59
CA MET A 5 -9.74 -7.97 9.88
C MET A 5 -9.35 -7.87 11.36
N GLU A 6 -9.45 -6.66 11.97
CA GLU A 6 -9.23 -6.47 13.40
C GLU A 6 -10.23 -7.26 14.25
N ASN A 7 -11.52 -7.18 13.91
CA ASN A 7 -12.55 -7.95 14.60
C ASN A 7 -12.30 -9.45 14.50
N TRP A 8 -11.85 -9.94 13.34
CA TRP A 8 -11.45 -11.33 13.19
C TRP A 8 -10.25 -11.67 14.09
N SER A 9 -9.19 -10.87 14.07
CA SER A 9 -8.01 -11.08 14.93
C SER A 9 -8.40 -11.16 16.41
N ALA A 10 -9.23 -10.22 16.87
CA ALA A 10 -9.69 -10.16 18.26
C ALA A 10 -10.47 -11.41 18.68
N ARG A 11 -11.30 -11.97 17.78
CA ARG A 11 -12.06 -13.21 18.00
C ARG A 11 -11.21 -14.48 17.92
N ASN A 12 -10.01 -14.39 17.37
CA ASN A 12 -9.11 -15.52 17.13
C ASN A 12 -7.82 -15.39 17.94
N ASN A 13 -7.92 -15.10 19.24
CA ASN A 13 -6.76 -15.02 20.16
C ASN A 13 -5.73 -13.94 19.79
N GLN A 14 -6.17 -12.81 19.24
CA GLN A 14 -5.28 -11.69 18.89
C GLN A 14 -4.18 -12.10 17.89
N VAL A 15 -4.56 -12.88 16.87
CA VAL A 15 -3.64 -13.27 15.79
C VAL A 15 -3.05 -12.02 15.14
N ARG A 16 -1.72 -11.95 15.07
CA ARG A 16 -1.02 -10.84 14.42
C ARG A 16 -1.38 -10.79 12.94
N LEU A 17 -1.76 -9.61 12.48
CA LEU A 17 -2.09 -9.35 11.09
C LEU A 17 -0.86 -8.85 10.35
N PHE A 18 -0.83 -9.09 9.04
CA PHE A 18 0.17 -8.59 8.12
C PHE A 18 -0.49 -8.34 6.77
N ASN A 19 -0.35 -7.12 6.23
CA ASN A 19 -0.81 -6.79 4.89
C ASN A 19 0.30 -7.10 3.87
N GLY A 20 0.34 -8.33 3.40
CA GLY A 20 1.46 -8.84 2.60
C GLY A 20 1.56 -8.29 1.18
N GLU A 21 0.44 -7.87 0.58
CA GLU A 21 0.40 -7.34 -0.77
C GLU A 21 -0.70 -6.28 -0.88
N SER A 22 -0.33 -5.10 -1.37
CA SER A 22 -1.27 -4.01 -1.61
C SER A 22 -0.73 -3.05 -2.66
N CYS A 23 -1.56 -2.67 -3.64
CA CYS A 23 -1.21 -1.68 -4.65
C CYS A 23 -2.40 -1.02 -5.31
N ALA A 24 -2.12 0.08 -6.03
CA ALA A 24 -3.07 0.73 -6.92
C ALA A 24 -2.48 0.79 -8.33
N HIS A 25 -3.00 -0.02 -9.25
CA HIS A 25 -2.45 -0.12 -10.61
C HIS A 25 -2.81 1.09 -11.48
N ASN A 26 -1.92 1.47 -12.39
CA ASN A 26 -2.16 2.51 -13.39
C ASN A 26 -2.95 2.03 -14.62
N TYR A 27 -3.32 0.75 -14.69
CA TYR A 27 -4.10 0.20 -15.80
C TYR A 27 -5.55 0.69 -15.83
N GLY A 28 -6.19 0.61 -17.00
CA GLY A 28 -7.64 0.80 -17.13
C GLY A 28 -8.12 2.26 -17.04
N GLY A 29 -7.22 3.24 -17.16
CA GLY A 29 -7.57 4.66 -17.09
C GLY A 29 -7.68 5.20 -15.66
N SER A 30 -7.06 4.53 -14.69
CA SER A 30 -6.91 5.03 -13.32
C SER A 30 -6.35 6.45 -13.31
N LEU A 31 -7.00 7.35 -12.56
CA LEU A 31 -6.46 8.68 -12.30
C LEU A 31 -5.31 8.55 -11.29
N GLU A 32 -4.16 9.15 -11.61
CA GLU A 32 -2.97 9.08 -10.76
C GLU A 32 -3.26 9.56 -9.34
N GLU A 33 -4.03 10.64 -9.21
CA GLU A 33 -4.42 11.18 -7.92
C GLU A 33 -5.20 10.18 -7.05
N ASP A 34 -6.09 9.39 -7.66
CA ASP A 34 -6.86 8.38 -6.93
C ASP A 34 -5.97 7.23 -6.47
N ARG A 35 -4.98 6.84 -7.28
CA ARG A 35 -3.97 5.83 -6.89
C ARG A 35 -3.20 6.29 -5.67
N LEU A 36 -2.67 7.52 -5.69
CA LEU A 36 -1.90 8.07 -4.59
C LEU A 36 -2.74 8.23 -3.31
N ARG A 37 -4.01 8.66 -3.43
CA ARG A 37 -4.94 8.73 -2.29
C ARG A 37 -5.22 7.35 -1.70
N TRP A 38 -5.40 6.34 -2.54
CA TRP A 38 -5.59 4.96 -2.09
C TRP A 38 -4.37 4.43 -1.34
N VAL A 39 -3.16 4.68 -1.85
CA VAL A 39 -1.91 4.24 -1.21
C VAL A 39 -1.74 4.90 0.15
N ARG A 40 -1.96 6.21 0.25
CA ARG A 40 -1.92 6.93 1.54
C ARG A 40 -2.92 6.35 2.54
N PHE A 41 -4.17 6.15 2.11
CA PHE A 41 -5.20 5.55 2.96
C PHE A 41 -4.79 4.16 3.46
N MET A 42 -4.22 3.32 2.59
CA MET A 42 -3.74 1.99 2.95
C MET A 42 -2.67 2.05 4.04
N VAL A 43 -1.65 2.89 3.84
CA VAL A 43 -0.55 3.08 4.81
C VAL A 43 -1.11 3.61 6.13
N GLU A 44 -1.88 4.69 6.10
CA GLU A 44 -2.48 5.31 7.28
C GLU A 44 -3.30 4.30 8.09
N GLU A 45 -4.12 3.48 7.43
CA GLU A 45 -4.96 2.50 8.10
C GLU A 45 -4.17 1.32 8.68
N CYS A 46 -3.08 0.89 8.03
CA CYS A 46 -2.17 -0.13 8.55
C CYS A 46 -1.40 0.40 9.76
N GLU A 47 -0.77 1.57 9.63
CA GLU A 47 0.02 2.22 10.68
C GLU A 47 -0.83 2.52 11.92
N ARG A 48 -2.04 3.08 11.74
CA ARG A 48 -2.97 3.39 12.84
C ARG A 48 -3.34 2.17 13.68
N ARG A 49 -3.29 0.97 13.08
CA ARG A 49 -3.65 -0.31 13.71
C ARG A 49 -2.44 -1.15 14.12
N GLY A 50 -1.23 -0.67 13.86
CA GLY A 50 0.00 -1.43 14.09
C GLY A 50 0.06 -2.71 13.24
N ILE A 51 -0.52 -2.70 12.04
CA ILE A 51 -0.47 -3.81 11.09
C ILE A 51 0.74 -3.57 10.18
N PRO A 52 1.78 -4.42 10.23
CA PRO A 52 2.88 -4.32 9.27
C PRO A 52 2.36 -4.55 7.85
N TRP A 53 3.01 -3.93 6.86
CA TRP A 53 2.56 -3.94 5.48
C TRP A 53 3.72 -4.02 4.50
N ASN A 54 3.43 -4.51 3.30
CA ASN A 54 4.30 -4.48 2.14
C ASN A 54 3.53 -3.86 0.96
N TYR A 55 4.24 -3.06 0.16
CA TYR A 55 3.71 -2.52 -1.09
C TYR A 55 4.07 -3.44 -2.26
N TYR A 56 3.06 -3.80 -3.05
CA TYR A 56 3.26 -4.41 -4.36
C TYR A 56 3.29 -3.25 -5.37
N ASP A 57 4.29 -3.02 -6.20
CA ASP A 57 5.53 -3.76 -6.24
C ASP A 57 6.73 -2.84 -6.45
N PHE A 58 7.91 -3.42 -6.33
CA PHE A 58 9.16 -2.69 -6.46
C PHE A 58 9.40 -2.17 -7.88
N SER A 59 9.13 -2.95 -8.94
CA SER A 59 9.56 -2.66 -10.32
C SER A 59 8.69 -3.19 -11.47
N GLU A 60 7.64 -3.95 -11.20
CA GLU A 60 6.70 -4.47 -12.20
C GLU A 60 5.77 -3.36 -12.71
N GLU A 61 5.49 -3.41 -14.01
CA GLU A 61 4.61 -2.44 -14.63
C GLU A 61 3.21 -2.48 -14.00
N GLY A 62 2.61 -1.31 -13.83
CA GLY A 62 1.31 -1.15 -13.19
C GLY A 62 1.39 -0.56 -11.78
N CYS A 63 2.29 -1.08 -10.95
CA CYS A 63 2.44 -0.68 -9.54
C CYS A 63 3.90 -0.37 -9.14
N LYS A 64 4.88 -0.31 -10.05
CA LYS A 64 6.28 -0.01 -9.70
C LYS A 64 6.48 1.27 -8.88
N VAL A 65 7.28 1.18 -7.82
CA VAL A 65 7.85 2.34 -7.10
C VAL A 65 9.24 2.72 -7.63
N TYR A 66 9.94 1.77 -8.23
CA TYR A 66 11.30 1.95 -8.72
C TYR A 66 11.43 1.43 -10.16
N ASP A 67 11.96 2.28 -11.04
CA ASP A 67 12.20 1.91 -12.42
C ASP A 67 13.63 1.38 -12.58
N LEU A 68 13.75 0.07 -12.87
CA LEU A 68 15.06 -0.60 -13.02
C LEU A 68 15.85 -0.14 -14.25
N GLN A 69 15.22 0.47 -15.25
CA GLN A 69 15.90 0.93 -16.47
C GLN A 69 16.53 2.29 -16.28
N THR A 70 15.81 3.19 -15.61
CA THR A 70 16.25 4.56 -15.35
C THR A 70 16.97 4.72 -14.01
N GLY A 71 16.77 3.78 -13.08
CA GLY A 71 17.32 3.84 -11.73
C GLY A 71 16.67 4.90 -10.85
N LEU A 72 15.42 5.27 -11.14
CA LEU A 72 14.71 6.36 -10.48
C LEU A 72 13.51 5.83 -9.68
N TRP A 73 13.25 6.49 -8.56
CA TRP A 73 12.04 6.29 -7.77
C TRP A 73 10.88 7.10 -8.35
N ASP A 74 9.66 6.59 -8.20
CA ASP A 74 8.45 7.39 -8.33
C ASP A 74 8.29 8.25 -7.06
N GLU A 75 8.71 9.50 -7.13
CA GLU A 75 8.67 10.45 -6.01
C GLU A 75 7.26 10.68 -5.45
N HIS A 76 6.23 10.61 -6.31
CA HIS A 76 4.85 10.80 -5.88
C HIS A 76 4.38 9.60 -5.05
N LEU A 77 4.71 8.39 -5.52
CA LEU A 77 4.37 7.16 -4.83
C LEU A 77 5.19 6.98 -3.55
N MET A 78 6.48 7.33 -3.57
CA MET A 78 7.34 7.38 -2.38
C MET A 78 6.77 8.32 -1.31
N SER A 79 6.34 9.53 -1.71
CA SER A 79 5.68 10.47 -0.81
C SER A 79 4.36 9.91 -0.26
N ALA A 80 3.61 9.14 -1.06
CA ALA A 80 2.40 8.47 -0.59
C ALA A 80 2.68 7.32 0.39
N LEU A 81 3.81 6.63 0.26
CA LEU A 81 4.20 5.49 1.10
C LEU A 81 4.83 5.89 2.43
N PHE A 82 5.67 6.93 2.45
CA PHE A 82 6.49 7.27 3.61
C PHE A 82 6.26 8.67 4.16
N GLY A 83 5.41 9.47 3.51
CA GLY A 83 5.34 10.91 3.77
C GLY A 83 6.50 11.66 3.10
N ALA A 84 6.40 12.99 3.07
CA ALA A 84 7.47 13.88 2.61
C ALA A 84 8.32 14.36 3.79
#